data_AF-A0A1B6K5J3-F1
#
_entry.id   AF-A0A1B6K5J3-F1
#
_cell.length_a   1.000
_cell.length_b   1.000
_cell.length_c   1.000
_cell.angle_alpha   90.00
_cell.angle_beta   90.00
_cell.angle_gamma   90.00
#
_symmetry.space_group_name_H-M   'P 1'
#
loop_
_entity.id
_entity.type
_entity.pdbx_description
1 polymer ?
#
loop_
_entity_poly.entity_id
_entity_poly.type
_entity_poly.pdbx_seq_one_letter_code
_entity_poly.pdbx_strand_id
1 'polypeptide(L)'
;GQHVGFKTFVDAILTSLARKIELPNMEMFVNLGDWPLVSKHAKDLFPLFSWCGSTSSLDIVMPTYDITESSLEAMGRVSLDMLSVQGNIDIPWEKKEPKAFWRGRDSSPERLKLIEIARSHPDLFNCSMTNFFFYRDQEHIYGPKEKHISFFKFFDYKYQLCLDGTVAAYRLPYLLAGDGLVLKQDSEYYEHFYGSLIPWQHYVPVKRDLSDLVERVRWARNHDQEARDIVSAAQQLARSSLLPQDIFCYHTVLLKEWSKRLVEEPQLRRGMEEVPQIKSEHCKCSGRSDLNAEAHDEL
;
A
#
# COMPACT_ATOMS: atom_id res chain seq x y z
N GLY A 1 9.51 22.83 4.22
CA GLY A 1 8.05 22.81 4.02
C GLY A 1 7.36 22.90 5.37
N GLN A 2 6.19 23.53 5.47
CA GLN A 2 5.46 23.74 6.74
C GLN A 2 4.90 22.45 7.37
N HIS A 3 4.96 21.31 6.67
CA HIS A 3 4.55 19.99 7.17
C HIS A 3 5.74 19.01 7.09
N VAL A 4 6.56 18.97 8.14
CA VAL A 4 7.73 18.09 8.24
C VAL A 4 7.42 16.70 8.81
N GLY A 5 6.20 16.45 9.27
CA GLY A 5 5.83 15.19 9.94
C GLY A 5 5.98 13.93 9.07
N PHE A 6 5.87 14.07 7.75
CA PHE A 6 6.02 12.93 6.83
C PHE A 6 7.46 12.40 6.75
N LYS A 7 8.47 13.17 7.18
CA LYS A 7 9.86 12.68 7.24
C LYS A 7 10.00 11.49 8.20
N THR A 8 9.15 11.44 9.23
CA THR A 8 9.13 10.37 10.23
C THR A 8 8.93 8.99 9.61
N PHE A 9 8.18 8.86 8.50
CA PHE A 9 7.99 7.57 7.83
C PHE A 9 9.29 7.05 7.21
N VAL A 10 10.10 7.94 6.63
CA VAL A 10 11.41 7.60 6.08
C VAL A 10 12.40 7.30 7.21
N ASP A 11 12.44 8.16 8.23
CA ASP A 11 13.31 8.00 9.39
C ASP A 11 13.03 6.66 10.11
N ALA A 12 11.76 6.28 10.26
CA ALA A 12 11.36 5.07 10.96
C ALA A 12 11.90 3.80 10.29
N ILE A 13 11.76 3.68 8.96
CA ILE A 13 12.27 2.49 8.24
C ILE A 13 13.79 2.47 8.18
N LEU A 14 14.45 3.61 7.92
CA LEU A 14 15.91 3.67 7.86
C LEU A 14 16.55 3.36 9.21
N THR A 15 16.05 3.94 10.30
CA THR A 15 16.55 3.65 11.64
C THR A 15 16.26 2.20 12.03
N SER A 16 15.10 1.66 11.66
CA SER A 16 14.73 0.26 11.90
C SER A 16 15.67 -0.72 11.17
N LEU A 17 16.04 -0.42 9.92
CA LEU A 17 16.98 -1.22 9.13
C LEU A 17 18.41 -1.11 9.67
N ALA A 18 18.89 0.09 10.00
CA ALA A 18 20.23 0.30 10.55
C ALA A 18 20.48 -0.46 11.88
N ARG A 19 19.42 -0.82 12.61
CA ARG A 19 19.52 -1.68 13.81
C ARG A 19 19.57 -3.18 13.50
N LYS A 20 19.16 -3.59 12.30
CA LYS A 20 19.02 -5.00 11.89
C LYS A 20 20.10 -5.45 10.93
N ILE A 21 20.62 -4.54 10.11
CA ILE A 21 21.58 -4.81 9.06
C ILE A 21 22.60 -3.68 8.93
N GLU A 22 23.74 -3.99 8.34
CA GLU A 22 24.70 -2.98 7.88
C GLU A 22 24.18 -2.36 6.58
N LEU A 23 23.88 -1.06 6.63
CA LEU A 23 23.50 -0.26 5.48
C LEU A 23 24.75 0.41 4.89
N PRO A 24 24.92 0.41 3.54
CA PRO A 24 26.02 1.13 2.91
C PRO A 24 25.85 2.65 3.08
N ASN A 25 26.96 3.39 2.99
CA ASN A 25 26.89 4.84 2.87
C ASN A 25 26.12 5.21 1.59
N MET A 26 25.09 6.04 1.71
CA MET A 26 24.32 6.52 0.56
C MET A 26 23.76 7.92 0.78
N GLU A 27 23.54 8.66 -0.31
CA GLU A 27 22.72 9.86 -0.34
C GLU A 27 21.53 9.65 -1.28
N MET A 28 20.35 10.20 -0.94
CA MET A 28 19.14 10.07 -1.76
C MET A 28 18.19 11.24 -1.52
N PHE A 29 17.36 11.53 -2.52
CA PHE A 29 16.23 12.44 -2.38
C PHE A 29 14.95 11.63 -2.24
N VAL A 30 14.18 11.90 -1.19
CA VAL A 30 12.90 11.24 -0.95
C VAL A 30 11.79 12.28 -1.00
N ASN A 31 10.82 12.03 -1.88
CA ASN A 31 9.57 12.76 -1.95
C ASN A 31 8.69 12.40 -0.75
N LEU A 32 8.24 13.41 -0.01
CA LEU A 32 7.34 13.24 1.12
C LEU A 32 5.87 13.46 0.76
N GLY A 33 5.56 13.89 -0.47
CA GLY A 33 4.21 14.08 -0.97
C GLY A 33 3.63 12.82 -1.63
N ASP A 34 2.33 12.84 -1.86
CA ASP A 34 1.62 11.72 -2.50
C ASP A 34 2.01 11.56 -3.98
N TRP A 35 2.14 12.68 -4.70
CA TRP A 35 2.31 12.69 -6.16
C TRP A 35 3.75 12.38 -6.57
N PRO A 36 3.99 11.49 -7.56
CA PRO A 36 5.30 11.37 -8.19
C PRO A 36 5.68 12.68 -8.89
N LEU A 37 6.96 13.05 -8.87
CA LEU A 37 7.41 14.37 -9.34
C LEU A 37 8.29 14.34 -10.60
N VAL A 38 8.93 13.21 -10.91
CA VAL A 38 9.91 13.16 -12.01
C VAL A 38 9.19 12.80 -13.31
N SER A 39 8.78 13.81 -14.07
CA SER A 39 8.12 13.60 -15.37
C SER A 39 9.03 12.90 -16.38
N LYS A 40 8.47 11.96 -17.16
CA LYS A 40 9.13 11.34 -18.32
C LYS A 40 9.55 12.33 -19.40
N HIS A 41 8.94 13.52 -19.42
CA HIS A 41 9.24 14.58 -20.37
C HIS A 41 10.15 15.67 -19.78
N ALA A 42 10.64 15.49 -18.56
CA ALA A 42 11.57 16.44 -17.96
C ALA A 42 12.90 16.45 -18.74
N LYS A 43 13.43 17.65 -18.96
CA LYS A 43 14.73 17.85 -19.62
C LYS A 43 15.88 17.30 -18.78
N ASP A 44 15.80 17.52 -17.48
CA ASP A 44 16.77 17.07 -16.49
C ASP A 44 16.12 16.03 -15.58
N LEU A 45 16.75 14.87 -15.43
CA LEU A 45 16.26 13.76 -14.62
C LEU A 45 16.98 13.74 -13.28
N PHE A 46 16.23 13.65 -12.19
CA PHE A 46 16.75 13.53 -10.83
C PHE A 46 16.27 12.20 -10.23
N PRO A 47 17.15 11.45 -9.54
CA PRO A 47 16.77 10.23 -8.86
C PRO A 47 15.96 10.58 -7.60
N LEU A 48 14.64 10.52 -7.72
CA LEU A 48 13.72 10.82 -6.62
C LEU A 48 12.99 9.55 -6.23
N PHE A 49 13.06 9.22 -4.94
CA PHE A 49 12.30 8.13 -4.36
C PHE A 49 10.91 8.61 -3.97
N SER A 50 9.88 7.87 -4.36
CA SER A 50 8.48 8.22 -4.08
C SER A 50 7.70 7.01 -3.60
N TRP A 51 6.63 7.25 -2.84
CA TRP A 51 5.71 6.21 -2.36
C TRP A 51 4.88 5.59 -3.48
N CYS A 52 4.71 6.32 -4.58
CA CYS A 52 3.90 5.93 -5.72
C CYS A 52 4.56 6.42 -7.02
N GLY A 53 4.44 5.64 -8.08
CA GLY A 53 4.83 6.02 -9.44
C GLY A 53 3.61 6.19 -10.33
N SER A 54 3.83 6.69 -11.55
CA SER A 54 2.80 6.74 -12.58
C SER A 54 3.33 6.36 -13.95
N THR A 55 2.45 6.03 -14.89
CA THR A 55 2.82 5.78 -16.29
C THR A 55 3.50 6.98 -16.96
N SER A 56 3.40 8.18 -16.37
CA SER A 56 4.00 9.42 -16.85
C SER A 56 5.24 9.87 -16.06
N SER A 57 5.65 9.13 -15.02
CA SER A 57 6.78 9.49 -14.16
C SER A 57 7.91 8.45 -14.16
N LEU A 58 9.05 8.85 -13.60
CA LEU A 58 10.30 8.08 -13.50
C LEU A 58 10.80 7.96 -12.06
N ASP A 59 9.98 8.31 -11.08
CA ASP A 59 10.30 8.15 -9.66
C ASP A 59 10.66 6.69 -9.32
N ILE A 60 11.64 6.53 -8.43
CA ILE A 60 12.03 5.23 -7.89
C ILE A 60 11.01 4.87 -6.82
N VAL A 61 10.15 3.89 -7.11
CA VAL A 61 9.04 3.55 -6.23
C VAL A 61 9.50 2.69 -5.07
N MET A 62 9.12 3.11 -3.86
CA MET A 62 9.35 2.39 -2.61
C MET A 62 8.04 1.80 -2.07
N PRO A 63 8.09 0.85 -1.12
CA PRO A 63 6.92 0.52 -0.31
C PRO A 63 6.34 1.79 0.32
N THR A 64 5.02 1.94 0.23
CA THR A 64 4.31 3.13 0.73
C THR A 64 4.55 3.32 2.23
N TYR A 65 4.39 4.56 2.70
CA TYR A 65 4.51 4.83 4.13
C TYR A 65 3.52 4.00 4.95
N ASP A 66 2.33 3.70 4.40
CA ASP A 66 1.25 2.97 5.06
C ASP A 66 1.62 1.50 5.32
N ILE A 67 2.02 0.77 4.27
CA ILE A 67 2.45 -0.63 4.43
C ILE A 67 3.76 -0.74 5.21
N THR A 68 4.66 0.24 5.07
CA THR A 68 5.91 0.30 5.82
C THR A 68 5.65 0.51 7.31
N GLU A 69 4.81 1.47 7.69
CA GLU A 69 4.43 1.71 9.09
C GLU A 69 3.72 0.48 9.66
N SER A 70 2.76 -0.11 8.93
CA SER A 70 2.08 -1.33 9.38
C SER A 70 3.04 -2.51 9.58
N SER A 71 4.13 -2.59 8.82
CA SER A 71 5.17 -3.63 8.97
C SER A 71 6.11 -3.36 10.15
N LEU A 72 6.32 -2.09 10.51
CA LEU A 72 7.16 -1.69 11.64
C LEU A 72 6.43 -1.80 12.98
N GLU A 73 5.15 -1.44 13.00
CA GLU A 73 4.36 -1.18 14.21
C GLU A 73 3.19 -2.16 14.39
N ALA A 74 3.17 -3.27 13.63
CA ALA A 74 2.12 -4.29 13.64
C ALA A 74 1.71 -4.68 15.07
N MET A 75 0.44 -4.46 15.42
CA MET A 75 -0.14 -4.69 16.75
C MET A 75 0.52 -3.91 17.92
N GLY A 76 1.42 -2.97 17.63
CA GLY A 76 2.01 -2.03 18.58
C GLY A 76 1.28 -0.68 18.57
N ARG A 77 1.32 0.02 17.43
CA ARG A 77 0.64 1.32 17.24
C ARG A 77 -0.45 1.30 16.18
N VAL A 78 -0.41 0.32 15.29
CA VAL A 78 -1.37 0.18 14.19
C VAL A 78 -2.05 -1.18 14.29
N SER A 79 -3.38 -1.19 14.21
CA SER A 79 -4.18 -2.42 14.21
C SER A 79 -4.43 -2.99 12.82
N LEU A 80 -4.33 -2.15 11.78
CA LEU A 80 -4.43 -2.57 10.39
C LEU A 80 -3.05 -2.95 9.86
N ASP A 81 -2.78 -4.25 9.80
CA ASP A 81 -1.58 -4.80 9.21
C ASP A 81 -1.89 -6.10 8.45
N MET A 82 -0.93 -6.56 7.66
CA MET A 82 -1.09 -7.71 6.78
C MET A 82 -1.44 -9.01 7.50
N LEU A 83 -0.95 -9.21 8.73
CA LEU A 83 -1.24 -10.40 9.53
C LEU A 83 -2.62 -10.29 10.19
N SER A 84 -2.93 -9.12 10.75
CA SER A 84 -4.23 -8.86 11.38
C SER A 84 -5.38 -9.01 10.38
N VAL A 85 -5.22 -8.54 9.13
CA VAL A 85 -6.26 -8.68 8.10
C VAL A 85 -6.56 -10.15 7.79
N GLN A 86 -5.53 -11.00 7.75
CA GLN A 86 -5.71 -12.43 7.48
C GLN A 86 -6.34 -13.19 8.67
N GLY A 87 -6.15 -12.69 9.89
CA GLY A 87 -6.64 -13.33 11.13
C GLY A 87 -7.99 -12.83 11.63
N ASN A 88 -8.46 -11.66 11.20
CA ASN A 88 -9.67 -11.02 11.75
C ASN A 88 -10.83 -10.99 10.76
N ILE A 89 -11.09 -12.12 10.10
CA ILE A 89 -12.24 -12.27 9.21
C ILE A 89 -13.23 -13.27 9.81
N ASP A 90 -14.39 -12.76 10.22
CA ASP A 90 -15.36 -13.52 11.00
C ASP A 90 -16.33 -14.34 10.15
N ILE A 91 -16.63 -13.86 8.92
CA ILE A 91 -17.74 -14.37 8.10
C ILE A 91 -17.20 -15.26 6.97
N PRO A 92 -17.55 -16.56 6.92
CA PRO A 92 -17.20 -17.42 5.79
C PRO A 92 -17.77 -16.91 4.47
N TRP A 93 -17.08 -17.17 3.36
CA TRP A 93 -17.44 -16.71 2.01
C TRP A 93 -18.93 -16.90 1.67
N GLU A 94 -19.50 -18.05 2.01
CA GLU A 94 -20.89 -18.42 1.69
C GLU A 94 -21.93 -17.56 2.43
N LYS A 95 -21.54 -16.95 3.55
CA LYS A 95 -22.39 -16.09 4.38
C LYS A 95 -22.15 -14.59 4.16
N LYS A 96 -21.14 -14.22 3.38
CA LYS A 96 -20.85 -12.81 3.05
C LYS A 96 -21.97 -12.24 2.17
N GLU A 97 -22.25 -10.96 2.36
CA GLU A 97 -23.20 -10.23 1.53
C GLU A 97 -22.69 -10.16 0.07
N PRO A 98 -23.49 -10.60 -0.93
CA PRO A 98 -23.07 -10.64 -2.34
C PRO A 98 -23.19 -9.26 -3.00
N LYS A 99 -22.60 -8.25 -2.36
CA LYS A 99 -22.57 -6.85 -2.82
C LYS A 99 -21.15 -6.34 -2.90
N ALA A 100 -20.95 -5.39 -3.80
CA ALA A 100 -19.74 -4.60 -3.87
C ALA A 100 -19.72 -3.52 -2.79
N PHE A 101 -18.62 -3.48 -2.05
CA PHE A 101 -18.48 -2.68 -0.86
C PHE A 101 -17.35 -1.66 -1.01
N TRP A 102 -17.61 -0.45 -0.52
CA TRP A 102 -16.62 0.61 -0.45
C TRP A 102 -16.97 1.65 0.60
N ARG A 103 -15.97 2.08 1.36
CA ARG A 103 -16.00 3.30 2.18
C ARG A 103 -14.72 4.11 1.94
N GLY A 104 -14.87 5.42 1.83
CA GLY A 104 -13.72 6.30 1.65
C GLY A 104 -14.10 7.76 1.48
N ARG A 105 -13.08 8.59 1.26
CA ARG A 105 -13.22 10.03 1.01
C ARG A 105 -13.32 10.33 -0.48
N ASP A 106 -13.83 11.52 -0.76
CA ASP A 106 -14.02 12.17 -2.07
C ASP A 106 -12.71 12.58 -2.77
N SER A 107 -11.63 11.79 -2.70
CA SER A 107 -10.33 12.20 -3.26
C SER A 107 -10.17 12.07 -4.78
N SER A 108 -11.23 11.72 -5.51
CA SER A 108 -11.21 11.64 -6.98
C SER A 108 -12.65 11.75 -7.55
N PRO A 109 -12.83 12.29 -8.76
CA PRO A 109 -14.14 12.35 -9.43
C PRO A 109 -14.79 10.97 -9.59
N GLU A 110 -14.00 9.93 -9.85
CA GLU A 110 -14.49 8.57 -10.05
C GLU A 110 -15.12 7.99 -8.78
N ARG A 111 -14.63 8.38 -7.59
CA ARG A 111 -15.29 8.02 -6.32
C ARG A 111 -16.64 8.70 -6.16
N LEU A 112 -16.84 9.92 -6.66
CA LEU A 112 -18.17 10.56 -6.68
C LEU A 112 -19.12 9.80 -7.63
N LYS A 113 -18.64 9.47 -8.84
CA LYS A 113 -19.38 8.65 -9.81
C LYS A 113 -19.76 7.27 -9.26
N LEU A 114 -18.90 6.64 -8.44
CA LEU A 114 -19.22 5.39 -7.76
C LEU A 114 -20.50 5.52 -6.92
N ILE A 115 -20.71 6.65 -6.23
CA ILE A 115 -21.91 6.85 -5.40
C ILE A 115 -23.17 6.91 -6.27
N GLU A 116 -23.13 7.55 -7.44
CA GLU A 116 -24.23 7.56 -8.41
C GLU A 116 -24.55 6.14 -8.91
N ILE A 117 -23.51 5.38 -9.29
CA ILE A 117 -23.65 3.99 -9.76
C ILE A 117 -24.27 3.12 -8.66
N ALA A 118 -23.77 3.24 -7.42
CA ALA A 118 -24.21 2.45 -6.28
C ALA A 118 -25.67 2.74 -5.91
N ARG A 119 -26.10 4.01 -5.93
CA ARG A 119 -27.50 4.39 -5.67
C ARG A 119 -28.47 3.90 -6.73
N SER A 120 -28.00 3.81 -7.98
CA SER A 120 -28.79 3.28 -9.09
C SER A 120 -28.93 1.76 -9.05
N HIS A 121 -28.08 1.06 -8.28
CA HIS A 121 -28.04 -0.40 -8.17
C HIS A 121 -27.86 -0.86 -6.70
N PRO A 122 -28.79 -0.50 -5.79
CA PRO A 122 -28.64 -0.76 -4.35
C PRO A 122 -28.68 -2.25 -3.99
N ASP A 123 -29.15 -3.10 -4.91
CA ASP A 123 -29.09 -4.56 -4.81
C ASP A 123 -27.67 -5.12 -5.04
N LEU A 124 -26.83 -4.40 -5.79
CA LEU A 124 -25.46 -4.81 -6.13
C LEU A 124 -24.40 -4.11 -5.28
N PHE A 125 -24.66 -2.91 -4.76
CA PHE A 125 -23.65 -2.09 -4.11
C PHE A 125 -24.06 -1.65 -2.70
N ASN A 126 -23.05 -1.57 -1.83
CA ASN A 126 -23.10 -0.86 -0.57
C ASN A 126 -21.86 0.06 -0.49
N CYS A 127 -21.97 1.24 -1.08
CA CYS A 127 -20.87 2.20 -1.18
C CYS A 127 -21.29 3.55 -0.60
N SER A 128 -20.42 4.19 0.19
CA SER A 128 -20.72 5.50 0.80
C SER A 128 -19.46 6.31 1.08
N MET A 129 -19.59 7.64 1.06
CA MET A 129 -18.53 8.55 1.45
C MET A 129 -18.44 8.63 2.97
N THR A 130 -17.23 8.62 3.52
CA THR A 130 -17.02 8.84 4.96
C THR A 130 -16.72 10.29 5.29
N ASN A 131 -16.18 11.04 4.33
CA ASN A 131 -15.88 12.45 4.50
C ASN A 131 -15.79 13.18 3.16
N PHE A 132 -16.03 14.49 3.18
CA PHE A 132 -15.85 15.40 2.05
C PHE A 132 -14.76 16.42 2.38
N PHE A 133 -13.61 16.31 1.74
CA PHE A 133 -12.47 17.21 1.92
C PHE A 133 -12.13 17.98 0.64
N PHE A 134 -12.19 17.30 -0.51
CA PHE A 134 -11.79 17.85 -1.82
C PHE A 134 -12.97 18.47 -2.58
N TYR A 135 -14.19 17.93 -2.40
CA TYR A 135 -15.45 18.35 -3.02
C TYR A 135 -16.49 18.68 -1.95
N ARG A 136 -16.12 19.56 -1.02
CA ARG A 136 -16.95 19.93 0.15
C ARG A 136 -18.32 20.46 -0.23
N ASP A 137 -18.38 21.20 -1.33
CA ASP A 137 -19.60 21.76 -1.90
C ASP A 137 -20.54 20.70 -2.48
N GLN A 138 -20.06 19.50 -2.78
CA GLN A 138 -20.85 18.43 -3.39
C GLN A 138 -21.43 17.42 -2.38
N GLU A 139 -21.28 17.64 -1.06
CA GLU A 139 -21.86 16.78 -0.02
C GLU A 139 -23.39 16.67 -0.16
N HIS A 140 -24.07 17.73 -0.59
CA HIS A 140 -25.53 17.70 -0.82
C HIS A 140 -25.95 16.78 -1.98
N ILE A 141 -25.03 16.43 -2.88
CA ILE A 141 -25.26 15.55 -4.03
C ILE A 141 -24.86 14.13 -3.66
N TYR A 142 -23.65 13.93 -3.12
CA TYR A 142 -23.03 12.61 -2.93
C TYR A 142 -23.08 12.11 -1.48
N GLY A 143 -23.54 12.93 -0.54
CA GLY A 143 -23.83 12.54 0.84
C GLY A 143 -25.23 11.92 1.00
N PRO A 144 -25.61 11.45 2.20
CA PRO A 144 -24.97 11.74 3.48
C PRO A 144 -23.63 11.01 3.65
N LYS A 145 -22.78 11.57 4.52
CA LYS A 145 -21.60 10.86 5.03
C LYS A 145 -22.03 9.69 5.89
N GLU A 146 -21.36 8.56 5.72
CA GLU A 146 -21.44 7.42 6.63
C GLU A 146 -20.26 7.40 7.59
N LYS A 147 -20.45 6.78 8.75
CA LYS A 147 -19.35 6.63 9.71
C LYS A 147 -18.25 5.76 9.14
N HIS A 148 -17.02 6.00 9.61
CA HIS A 148 -15.94 5.06 9.41
C HIS A 148 -16.33 3.69 9.98
N ILE A 149 -16.09 2.64 9.21
CA ILE A 149 -16.20 1.26 9.67
C ILE A 149 -14.81 0.66 9.78
N SER A 150 -14.65 -0.30 10.69
CA SER A 150 -13.41 -1.08 10.77
C SER A 150 -13.12 -1.73 9.42
N PHE A 151 -11.85 -1.72 9.00
CA PHE A 151 -11.44 -2.34 7.75
C PHE A 151 -11.74 -3.84 7.72
N PHE A 152 -11.67 -4.53 8.87
CA PHE A 152 -12.03 -5.95 8.97
C PHE A 152 -13.49 -6.22 8.57
N LYS A 153 -14.40 -5.26 8.82
CA LYS A 153 -15.82 -5.36 8.45
C LYS A 153 -16.09 -5.10 6.97
N PHE A 154 -15.10 -4.67 6.19
CA PHE A 154 -15.23 -4.66 4.73
C PHE A 154 -15.46 -6.07 4.22
N PHE A 155 -14.82 -7.06 4.84
CA PHE A 155 -14.88 -8.48 4.46
C PHE A 155 -16.19 -9.18 4.87
N ASP A 156 -17.15 -8.46 5.46
CA ASP A 156 -18.53 -8.97 5.56
C ASP A 156 -19.22 -9.01 4.18
N TYR A 157 -18.61 -8.38 3.17
CA TYR A 157 -19.06 -8.31 1.78
C TYR A 157 -18.12 -9.09 0.84
N LYS A 158 -18.69 -9.70 -0.21
CA LYS A 158 -17.93 -10.50 -1.17
C LYS A 158 -17.00 -9.69 -2.06
N TYR A 159 -17.39 -8.48 -2.46
CA TYR A 159 -16.70 -7.77 -3.54
C TYR A 159 -16.14 -6.44 -3.04
N GLN A 160 -14.83 -6.25 -3.09
CA GLN A 160 -14.12 -5.09 -2.54
C GLN A 160 -13.67 -4.15 -3.65
N LEU A 161 -14.16 -2.91 -3.64
CA LEU A 161 -13.76 -1.95 -4.65
C LEU A 161 -12.45 -1.25 -4.28
N CYS A 162 -11.49 -1.28 -5.19
CA CYS A 162 -10.23 -0.56 -5.06
C CYS A 162 -10.14 0.54 -6.13
N LEU A 163 -10.51 1.76 -5.73
CA LEU A 163 -10.45 2.96 -6.58
C LEU A 163 -9.35 3.90 -6.12
N ASP A 164 -8.66 4.49 -7.09
CA ASP A 164 -7.68 5.53 -6.84
C ASP A 164 -8.28 6.73 -6.13
N GLY A 165 -7.45 7.41 -5.36
CA GLY A 165 -7.77 8.69 -4.77
C GLY A 165 -6.97 9.78 -5.47
N THR A 166 -6.19 10.52 -4.67
CA THR A 166 -5.17 11.43 -5.17
C THR A 166 -4.14 10.69 -6.03
N VAL A 167 -3.73 9.50 -5.58
CA VAL A 167 -2.83 8.57 -6.27
C VAL A 167 -3.35 7.13 -6.08
N ALA A 168 -2.50 6.12 -6.32
CA ALA A 168 -2.80 4.72 -6.05
C ALA A 168 -3.42 4.52 -4.66
N ALA A 169 -4.39 3.61 -4.58
CA ALA A 169 -5.08 3.33 -3.33
C ALA A 169 -4.27 2.40 -2.42
N TYR A 170 -3.57 2.97 -1.43
CA TYR A 170 -2.70 2.24 -0.48
C TYR A 170 -3.41 1.18 0.38
N ARG A 171 -4.75 1.06 0.26
CA ARG A 171 -5.50 -0.05 0.85
C ARG A 171 -5.40 -1.36 0.07
N LEU A 172 -4.95 -1.34 -1.18
CA LEU A 172 -4.88 -2.52 -2.04
C LEU A 172 -4.13 -3.70 -1.39
N PRO A 173 -2.94 -3.54 -0.78
CA PRO A 173 -2.26 -4.68 -0.13
C PRO A 173 -3.15 -5.40 0.90
N TYR A 174 -3.88 -4.66 1.71
CA TYR A 174 -4.80 -5.23 2.70
C TYR A 174 -6.05 -5.83 2.06
N LEU A 175 -6.57 -5.24 0.98
CA LEU A 175 -7.69 -5.85 0.24
C LEU A 175 -7.29 -7.19 -0.39
N LEU A 176 -6.06 -7.31 -0.91
CA LEU A 176 -5.52 -8.56 -1.46
C LEU A 176 -5.27 -9.62 -0.38
N ALA A 177 -4.88 -9.20 0.82
CA ALA A 177 -4.65 -10.09 1.96
C ALA A 177 -5.95 -10.63 2.57
N GLY A 178 -7.04 -9.87 2.46
CA GLY A 178 -8.35 -10.29 2.96
C GLY A 178 -9.03 -11.32 2.05
N ASP A 179 -10.26 -11.71 2.39
CA ASP A 179 -10.99 -12.81 1.73
C ASP A 179 -12.19 -12.33 0.89
N GLY A 180 -12.11 -11.10 0.39
CA GLY A 180 -13.06 -10.53 -0.56
C GLY A 180 -12.43 -10.39 -1.95
N LEU A 181 -13.24 -10.55 -3.00
CA LEU A 181 -12.79 -10.38 -4.38
C LEU A 181 -12.50 -8.91 -4.65
N VAL A 182 -11.26 -8.59 -5.01
CA VAL A 182 -10.87 -7.22 -5.36
C VAL A 182 -11.33 -6.90 -6.78
N LEU A 183 -12.14 -5.84 -6.92
CA LEU A 183 -12.39 -5.16 -8.18
C LEU A 183 -11.50 -3.91 -8.21
N LYS A 184 -10.44 -3.97 -9.01
CA LYS A 184 -9.43 -2.90 -9.07
C LYS A 184 -9.67 -2.02 -10.28
N GLN A 185 -9.82 -0.72 -10.04
CA GLN A 185 -9.85 0.29 -11.08
C GLN A 185 -8.53 0.31 -11.87
N ASP A 186 -8.65 0.44 -13.18
CA ASP A 186 -7.55 0.74 -14.07
C ASP A 186 -6.95 2.09 -13.69
N SER A 187 -5.64 2.10 -13.49
CA SER A 187 -4.93 3.14 -12.76
C SER A 187 -3.66 3.48 -13.52
N GLU A 188 -3.42 4.78 -13.68
CA GLU A 188 -2.13 5.27 -14.15
C GLU A 188 -1.06 5.24 -13.05
N TYR A 189 -1.47 5.09 -11.80
CA TYR A 189 -0.61 5.02 -10.63
C TYR A 189 -0.26 3.57 -10.28
N TYR A 190 0.92 3.39 -9.71
CA TYR A 190 1.35 2.08 -9.23
C TYR A 190 2.16 2.17 -7.95
N GLU A 191 2.02 1.13 -7.13
CA GLU A 191 2.86 0.86 -5.97
C GLU A 191 3.96 -0.15 -6.34
N HIS A 192 4.95 -0.31 -5.46
CA HIS A 192 6.12 -1.17 -5.66
C HIS A 192 5.81 -2.63 -6.08
N PHE A 193 4.65 -3.17 -5.71
CA PHE A 193 4.26 -4.55 -5.96
C PHE A 193 3.31 -4.74 -7.15
N TYR A 194 2.80 -3.65 -7.75
CA TYR A 194 1.77 -3.73 -8.79
C TYR A 194 2.24 -4.53 -10.02
N GLY A 195 3.56 -4.55 -10.30
CA GLY A 195 4.14 -5.34 -11.39
C GLY A 195 3.95 -6.85 -11.25
N SER A 196 3.64 -7.35 -10.06
CA SER A 196 3.35 -8.76 -9.78
C SER A 196 1.85 -9.09 -9.90
N LEU A 197 0.98 -8.08 -10.07
CA LEU A 197 -0.46 -8.29 -10.18
C LEU A 197 -0.86 -8.62 -11.61
N ILE A 198 -1.67 -9.69 -11.77
CA ILE A 198 -2.15 -10.16 -13.06
C ILE A 198 -3.69 -10.01 -13.05
N PRO A 199 -4.28 -9.22 -13.97
CA PRO A 199 -5.73 -9.11 -14.10
C PRO A 199 -6.37 -10.48 -14.34
N TRP A 200 -7.55 -10.73 -13.77
CA TRP A 200 -8.28 -12.01 -13.79
C TRP A 200 -7.62 -13.19 -13.07
N GLN A 201 -6.43 -12.99 -12.50
CA GLN A 201 -5.78 -13.97 -11.63
C GLN A 201 -5.73 -13.48 -10.18
N HIS A 202 -5.35 -12.22 -9.96
CA HIS A 202 -5.23 -11.63 -8.62
C HIS A 202 -6.36 -10.63 -8.30
N TYR A 203 -7.08 -10.14 -9.32
CA TYR A 203 -8.18 -9.19 -9.15
C TYR A 203 -9.04 -9.13 -10.42
N VAL A 204 -10.24 -8.57 -10.33
CA VAL A 204 -11.08 -8.26 -11.49
C VAL A 204 -10.83 -6.80 -11.93
N PRO A 205 -10.35 -6.54 -13.16
CA PRO A 205 -10.12 -5.19 -13.64
C PRO A 205 -11.44 -4.46 -13.93
N VAL A 206 -11.50 -3.19 -13.55
CA VAL A 206 -12.58 -2.25 -13.84
C VAL A 206 -12.00 -1.08 -14.61
N LYS A 207 -12.68 -0.59 -15.64
CA LYS A 207 -12.23 0.58 -16.41
C LYS A 207 -12.05 1.81 -15.51
N ARG A 208 -11.11 2.68 -15.87
CA ARG A 208 -10.83 3.92 -15.14
C ARG A 208 -12.09 4.75 -14.90
N ASP A 209 -12.96 4.86 -15.90
CA ASP A 209 -14.20 5.62 -15.83
C ASP A 209 -15.38 4.88 -15.16
N LEU A 210 -15.17 3.66 -14.66
CA LEU A 210 -16.18 2.78 -14.03
C LEU A 210 -17.34 2.37 -14.94
N SER A 211 -17.22 2.54 -16.27
CA SER A 211 -18.30 2.23 -17.21
C SER A 211 -18.69 0.75 -17.25
N ASP A 212 -17.78 -0.16 -16.90
CA ASP A 212 -18.03 -1.61 -16.81
C ASP A 212 -18.26 -2.11 -15.37
N LEU A 213 -18.28 -1.23 -14.35
CA LEU A 213 -18.32 -1.66 -12.95
C LEU A 213 -19.54 -2.53 -12.62
N VAL A 214 -20.73 -2.15 -13.09
CA VAL A 214 -21.97 -2.93 -12.86
C VAL A 214 -21.88 -4.31 -13.52
N GLU A 215 -21.31 -4.38 -14.72
CA GLU A 215 -21.08 -5.63 -15.44
C GLU A 215 -20.11 -6.53 -14.66
N ARG A 216 -18.99 -5.99 -14.15
CA ARG A 216 -18.01 -6.75 -13.36
C ARG A 216 -18.59 -7.32 -12.07
N VAL A 217 -19.44 -6.56 -11.37
CA VAL A 217 -20.10 -7.05 -10.16
C VAL A 217 -21.12 -8.15 -10.49
N ARG A 218 -21.87 -8.02 -11.59
CA ARG A 218 -22.78 -9.09 -12.05
C ARG A 218 -22.02 -10.34 -12.47
N TRP A 219 -20.89 -10.20 -13.16
CA TRP A 219 -20.01 -11.30 -13.49
C TRP A 219 -19.56 -12.04 -12.22
N ALA A 220 -19.08 -11.32 -11.20
CA ALA A 220 -18.63 -11.90 -9.94
C ALA A 220 -19.74 -12.63 -9.16
N ARG A 221 -21.00 -12.18 -9.26
CA ARG A 221 -22.17 -12.89 -8.69
C ARG A 221 -22.50 -14.19 -9.41
N ASN A 222 -22.29 -14.22 -10.73
CA ASN A 222 -22.64 -15.37 -11.57
C ASN A 222 -21.51 -16.41 -11.65
N HIS A 223 -20.29 -16.07 -11.24
CA HIS A 223 -19.10 -16.93 -11.28
C HIS A 223 -18.48 -17.02 -9.88
N ASP A 224 -19.28 -17.43 -8.88
CA ASP A 224 -18.88 -17.38 -7.47
C ASP A 224 -17.62 -18.21 -7.15
N GLN A 225 -17.46 -19.37 -7.80
CA GLN A 225 -16.28 -20.20 -7.64
C GLN A 225 -15.03 -19.54 -8.26
N GLU A 226 -15.14 -19.03 -9.48
CA GLU A 226 -14.03 -18.33 -10.14
C GLU A 226 -13.61 -17.08 -9.35
N ALA A 227 -14.58 -16.34 -8.80
CA ALA A 227 -14.32 -15.24 -7.90
C ALA A 227 -13.52 -15.68 -6.67
N ARG A 228 -13.89 -16.80 -6.06
CA ARG A 228 -13.18 -17.37 -4.90
C ARG A 228 -11.76 -17.83 -5.25
N ASP A 229 -11.56 -18.38 -6.44
CA ASP A 229 -10.24 -18.80 -6.92
C ASP A 229 -9.31 -17.59 -7.11
N ILE A 230 -9.83 -16.49 -7.67
CA ILE A 230 -9.11 -15.20 -7.77
C ILE A 230 -8.73 -14.67 -6.38
N VAL A 231 -9.64 -14.73 -5.41
CA VAL A 231 -9.35 -14.31 -4.02
C VAL A 231 -8.19 -15.14 -3.44
N SER A 232 -8.23 -16.46 -3.61
CA SER A 232 -7.19 -17.36 -3.12
C SER A 232 -5.82 -17.03 -3.72
N ALA A 233 -5.77 -16.79 -5.04
CA ALA A 233 -4.54 -16.40 -5.72
C ALA A 233 -4.02 -15.02 -5.27
N ALA A 234 -4.90 -14.04 -5.04
CA ALA A 234 -4.54 -12.75 -4.45
C ALA A 234 -3.92 -12.89 -3.06
N GLN A 235 -4.54 -13.69 -2.18
CA GLN A 235 -4.03 -13.94 -0.84
C GLN A 235 -2.67 -14.64 -0.87
N GLN A 236 -2.48 -15.58 -1.80
CA GLN A 236 -1.20 -16.26 -1.97
C GLN A 236 -0.10 -15.28 -2.38
N LEU A 237 -0.37 -14.38 -3.32
CA LEU A 237 0.56 -13.33 -3.71
C LEU A 237 0.87 -12.38 -2.54
N ALA A 238 -0.14 -11.96 -1.81
CA ALA A 238 0.05 -11.10 -0.64
C ALA A 238 0.94 -11.76 0.42
N ARG A 239 0.74 -13.07 0.68
CA ARG A 239 1.55 -13.85 1.62
C ARG A 239 2.99 -14.07 1.15
N SER A 240 3.26 -14.04 -0.15
CA SER A 240 4.60 -14.32 -0.69
C SER A 240 5.40 -13.07 -1.02
N SER A 241 4.81 -11.87 -0.94
CA SER A 241 5.46 -10.65 -1.41
C SER A 241 5.15 -9.38 -0.60
N LEU A 242 4.18 -9.42 0.31
CA LEU A 242 3.71 -8.23 1.04
C LEU A 242 3.71 -8.40 2.56
N LEU A 243 4.26 -9.49 3.11
CA LEU A 243 4.40 -9.63 4.55
C LEU A 243 5.51 -8.71 5.08
N PRO A 244 5.57 -8.42 6.39
CA PRO A 244 6.55 -7.49 6.95
C PRO A 244 8.00 -7.80 6.53
N GLN A 245 8.39 -9.08 6.49
CA GLN A 245 9.73 -9.47 6.03
C GLN A 245 10.00 -9.11 4.57
N ASP A 246 8.99 -9.15 3.71
CA ASP A 246 9.11 -8.81 2.29
C ASP A 246 9.29 -7.30 2.13
N ILE A 247 8.58 -6.50 2.93
CA ILE A 247 8.73 -5.04 2.97
C ILE A 247 10.14 -4.64 3.45
N PHE A 248 10.64 -5.26 4.51
CA PHE A 248 12.03 -5.05 4.94
C PHE A 248 13.05 -5.48 3.88
N CYS A 249 12.80 -6.62 3.23
CA CYS A 249 13.66 -7.14 2.16
C CYS A 249 13.70 -6.17 0.98
N TYR A 250 12.54 -5.68 0.53
CA TYR A 250 12.45 -4.74 -0.58
C TYR A 250 13.24 -3.46 -0.29
N HIS A 251 13.01 -2.83 0.87
CA HIS A 251 13.78 -1.63 1.26
C HIS A 251 15.28 -1.93 1.32
N THR A 252 15.69 -3.07 1.89
CA THR A 252 17.10 -3.45 1.98
C THR A 252 17.74 -3.60 0.60
N VAL A 253 17.10 -4.34 -0.30
CA VAL A 253 17.59 -4.56 -1.67
C VAL A 253 17.63 -3.24 -2.42
N LEU A 254 16.57 -2.44 -2.33
CA LEU A 254 16.48 -1.13 -2.97
C LEU A 254 17.63 -0.22 -2.56
N LEU A 255 17.88 -0.06 -1.26
CA LEU A 255 18.92 0.82 -0.74
C LEU A 255 20.33 0.31 -1.09
N LYS A 256 20.56 -1.01 -1.03
CA LYS A 256 21.82 -1.61 -1.46
C LYS A 256 22.07 -1.42 -2.96
N GLU A 257 21.06 -1.66 -3.79
CA GLU A 257 21.16 -1.43 -5.24
C GLU A 257 21.34 0.05 -5.57
N TRP A 258 20.69 0.94 -4.83
CA TRP A 258 20.87 2.38 -4.97
C TRP A 258 22.30 2.81 -4.67
N SER A 259 22.89 2.33 -3.56
CA SER A 259 24.26 2.70 -3.17
C SER A 259 25.31 2.39 -4.25
N LYS A 260 25.11 1.31 -5.02
CA LYS A 260 26.01 0.91 -6.13
C LYS A 260 25.96 1.87 -7.33
N ARG A 261 24.95 2.74 -7.41
CA ARG A 261 24.73 3.68 -8.51
C ARG A 261 25.24 5.08 -8.21
N LEU A 262 25.67 5.34 -6.97
CA LEU A 262 26.31 6.60 -6.60
C LEU A 262 27.70 6.68 -7.22
N VAL A 263 28.01 7.81 -7.84
CA VAL A 263 29.32 8.05 -8.48
C VAL A 263 30.34 8.56 -7.46
N GLU A 264 29.88 9.34 -6.50
CA GLU A 264 30.71 9.95 -5.45
C GLU A 264 30.35 9.36 -4.09
N GLU A 265 31.32 9.32 -3.18
CA GLU A 265 31.07 8.93 -1.80
C GLU A 265 30.23 10.02 -1.10
N PRO A 266 29.11 9.66 -0.45
CA PRO A 266 28.26 10.62 0.25
C PRO A 266 29.04 11.45 1.27
N GLN A 267 28.91 12.77 1.18
CA GLN A 267 29.54 13.71 2.11
C GLN A 267 28.49 14.36 3.01
N LEU A 268 28.82 14.51 4.31
CA LEU A 268 27.97 15.25 5.24
C LEU A 268 27.93 16.73 4.85
N ARG A 269 26.76 17.22 4.46
CA ARG A 269 26.57 18.62 4.03
C ARG A 269 26.10 19.50 5.19
N ARG A 270 26.49 20.78 5.14
CA ARG A 270 26.06 21.78 6.13
C ARG A 270 24.52 21.89 6.14
N GLY A 271 23.93 21.79 7.33
CA GLY A 271 22.47 21.91 7.53
C GLY A 271 21.73 20.57 7.58
N MET A 272 22.43 19.44 7.44
CA MET A 272 21.88 18.12 7.77
C MET A 272 21.75 17.96 9.29
N GLU A 273 20.67 17.32 9.72
CA GLU A 273 20.37 16.98 11.11
C GLU A 273 20.59 15.47 11.30
N GLU A 274 21.29 15.09 12.37
CA GLU A 274 21.42 13.67 12.73
C GLU A 274 20.07 13.14 13.22
N VAL A 275 19.61 12.03 12.63
CA VAL A 275 18.42 11.31 13.11
C VAL A 275 18.87 10.30 14.17
N PRO A 276 18.54 10.50 15.45
CA PRO A 276 19.06 9.66 16.52
C PRO A 276 18.48 8.24 16.46
N GLN A 277 19.32 7.24 16.70
CA GLN A 277 18.85 5.87 16.92
C GLN A 277 18.15 5.75 18.27
N ILE A 278 16.97 5.15 18.29
CA ILE A 278 16.31 4.76 19.54
C ILE A 278 17.12 3.61 20.14
N LYS A 279 17.82 3.89 21.24
CA LYS A 279 18.56 2.86 21.99
C LYS A 279 17.55 1.91 22.62
N SER A 280 17.59 0.64 22.23
CA SER A 280 16.90 -0.41 22.97
C SER A 280 17.68 -0.67 24.25
N GLU A 281 17.10 -0.36 25.41
CA GLU A 281 17.68 -0.68 26.72
C GLU A 281 17.86 -2.20 26.94
N HIS A 282 17.25 -3.03 26.09
CA HIS A 282 17.16 -4.48 26.25
C HIS A 282 17.93 -5.29 25.20
N CYS A 283 18.48 -4.65 24.17
CA CYS A 283 19.24 -5.35 23.13
C CYS A 283 20.74 -5.14 23.34
N LYS A 284 21.39 -6.09 24.01
CA LYS A 284 22.86 -6.18 24.09
C LYS A 284 23.39 -6.79 22.79
N CYS A 285 23.39 -6.03 21.70
CA CYS A 285 24.13 -6.43 20.50
C CYS A 285 25.63 -6.36 20.82
N SER A 286 26.26 -7.50 21.12
CA SER A 286 27.71 -7.59 21.10
C SER A 286 28.17 -7.32 19.67
N GLY A 287 28.93 -6.24 19.46
CA GLY A 287 29.54 -5.96 18.17
C GLY A 287 30.33 -7.18 17.72
N ARG A 288 30.07 -7.68 16.51
CA ARG A 288 30.92 -8.70 15.88
C ARG A 288 32.26 -8.07 15.55
N SER A 289 33.17 -8.04 16.51
CA SER A 289 34.61 -7.92 16.24
C SER A 289 35.34 -9.26 16.30
N ASP A 290 34.70 -10.36 16.76
CA ASP A 290 35.41 -11.61 17.06
C ASP A 290 34.64 -12.86 16.61
N LEU A 291 34.46 -13.05 15.30
CA LEU A 291 34.14 -14.36 14.74
C LEU A 291 35.20 -14.74 13.69
N ASN A 292 36.41 -14.94 14.18
CA ASN A 292 37.41 -15.80 13.55
C ASN A 292 37.78 -16.87 14.59
N ALA A 293 37.26 -18.08 14.40
CA ALA A 293 37.89 -19.38 14.73
C ALA A 293 36.79 -20.44 14.92
N GLU A 294 36.78 -21.40 13.99
CA GLU A 294 36.56 -22.83 14.21
C GLU A 294 35.42 -23.27 15.15
N ALA A 295 34.37 -23.83 14.54
CA ALA A 295 33.91 -25.17 14.89
C ALA A 295 33.06 -25.72 13.74
N HIS A 296 33.68 -26.64 13.00
CA HIS A 296 32.97 -27.69 12.28
C HIS A 296 32.26 -28.62 13.28
N ASP A 297 31.22 -29.28 12.78
CA ASP A 297 30.60 -30.53 13.21
C ASP A 297 29.34 -30.52 14.12
N GLU A 298 28.27 -31.03 13.48
CA GLU A 298 27.18 -31.92 13.94
C GLU A 298 26.12 -31.34 14.90
N LEU A 299 24.80 -31.52 14.71
CA LEU A 299 23.98 -32.61 14.13
C LEU A 299 22.83 -32.08 13.24
#